data_AF-A0ABD4A3T8-F1
#
_entry.id   AF-A0ABD4A3T8-F1
#
_cell.length_a   1.000
_cell.length_b   1.000
_cell.length_c   1.000
_cell.angle_alpha   90.00
_cell.angle_beta   90.00
_cell.angle_gamma   90.00
#
_symmetry.space_group_name_H-M   'P 1'
#
loop_
_entity.id
_entity.type
_entity.pdbx_description
1 polymer ?
#
loop_
_entity_poly.entity_id
_entity_poly.type
_entity_poly.pdbx_seq_one_letter_code
_entity_poly.pdbx_strand_id
1 'polypeptide(L)'
;MKSMGYLASHRLSKYGEWFVLSLLSIVPIGGFILLIWLNNRFGITVVQFGTIGNIILFCLAAFIFIGCSIWSKSLVLIIIPTLLYVPKYVLTYTQLSKDLQMILSYFISILGIAFYLFLLYGKEKGIDITYLTVHGEKEISDTLAVYEAVLSKMI
;
A
#
# COMPACT_ATOMS: atom_id res chain seq x y z
N MET A 1 0.13 14.64 -18.62
CA MET A 1 0.20 14.86 -17.16
C MET A 1 -0.37 16.24 -16.76
N LYS A 2 -1.59 16.61 -17.23
CA LYS A 2 -2.16 17.97 -17.04
C LYS A 2 -3.39 18.05 -16.11
N SER A 3 -3.90 16.92 -15.60
CA SER A 3 -5.15 16.90 -14.81
C SER A 3 -4.97 17.25 -13.33
N MET A 4 -3.75 17.15 -12.77
CA MET A 4 -3.50 17.42 -11.35
C MET A 4 -3.39 18.92 -11.01
N GLY A 5 -3.21 19.79 -12.01
CA GLY A 5 -3.14 21.25 -11.78
C GLY A 5 -4.51 21.91 -11.57
N TYR A 6 -5.59 21.33 -12.09
CA TYR A 6 -6.91 21.97 -12.04
C TYR A 6 -7.55 21.89 -10.65
N LEU A 7 -7.37 20.77 -9.95
CA LEU A 7 -7.84 20.59 -8.56
C LEU A 7 -7.03 21.41 -7.55
N ALA A 8 -5.74 21.66 -7.82
CA ALA A 8 -4.90 22.51 -6.96
C ALA A 8 -5.23 24.01 -7.08
N SER A 9 -5.86 24.42 -8.19
CA SER A 9 -6.16 25.83 -8.47
C SER A 9 -7.47 26.33 -7.83
N HIS A 10 -8.43 25.43 -7.58
CA HIS A 10 -9.71 25.78 -6.99
C HIS A 10 -9.70 25.38 -5.51
N ARG A 11 -9.40 26.35 -4.63
CA ARG A 11 -9.66 26.19 -3.19
C ARG A 11 -11.16 26.06 -3.00
N LEU A 12 -11.65 24.83 -2.83
CA LEU A 12 -13.00 24.60 -2.32
C LEU A 12 -13.15 25.39 -1.01
N SER A 13 -14.33 25.96 -0.78
CA SER A 13 -14.59 26.66 0.48
C SER A 13 -14.32 25.69 1.63
N LYS A 14 -13.74 26.16 2.75
CA LYS A 14 -13.45 25.32 3.92
C LYS A 14 -14.66 24.44 4.30
N TYR A 15 -15.87 24.99 4.20
CA TYR A 15 -17.11 24.27 4.47
C TYR A 15 -17.42 23.15 3.47
N GLY A 16 -17.11 23.34 2.19
CA GLY A 16 -17.27 22.30 1.16
C GLY A 16 -16.31 21.12 1.34
N GLU A 17 -15.06 21.40 1.74
CA GLU A 17 -14.08 20.35 2.04
C GLU A 17 -14.51 19.50 3.25
N TRP A 18 -14.94 20.15 4.33
CA TRP A 18 -15.51 19.47 5.51
C TRP A 18 -16.75 18.64 5.15
N PHE A 19 -17.64 19.16 4.31
CA PHE A 19 -18.84 18.43 3.90
C PHE A 19 -18.50 17.14 3.14
N VAL A 20 -17.57 17.19 2.20
CA VAL A 20 -17.13 16.01 1.44
C VAL A 20 -16.46 14.98 2.36
N LEU A 21 -15.61 15.43 3.29
CA LEU A 21 -14.98 14.56 4.28
C LEU A 21 -16.00 13.89 5.22
N SER A 22 -16.99 14.65 5.69
CA SER A 22 -18.08 14.13 6.52
C SER A 22 -18.92 13.10 5.76
N LEU A 23 -19.24 13.36 4.50
CA LEU A 23 -20.01 12.44 3.67
C LEU A 23 -19.23 11.13 3.42
N LEU A 24 -17.92 11.22 3.16
CA LEU A 24 -17.06 10.04 3.03
C LEU A 24 -16.99 9.23 4.32
N SER A 25 -16.96 9.91 5.47
CA SER A 25 -16.87 9.28 6.80
C SER A 25 -18.17 8.61 7.22
N ILE A 26 -19.32 9.06 6.73
CA ILE A 26 -20.62 8.43 6.99
C ILE A 26 -20.70 7.02 6.41
N VAL A 27 -20.02 6.74 5.29
CA VAL A 27 -20.05 5.42 4.65
C VAL A 27 -19.55 4.30 5.58
N PRO A 28 -18.33 4.36 6.16
CA PRO A 28 -17.86 3.31 7.07
C PRO A 28 -18.66 3.29 8.39
N ILE A 29 -19.07 4.44 8.91
CA ILE A 29 -19.86 4.52 10.15
C ILE A 29 -21.24 3.86 9.96
N GLY A 30 -21.93 4.20 8.88
CA GLY A 30 -23.22 3.62 8.51
C GLY A 30 -23.11 2.11 8.27
N GLY A 31 -22.03 1.66 7.62
CA GLY A 31 -21.74 0.24 7.45
C GLY A 31 -21.59 -0.50 8.78
N PHE A 32 -20.88 0.08 9.74
CA PHE A 32 -20.73 -0.48 11.09
C PHE A 32 -22.06 -0.54 11.86
N ILE A 33 -22.84 0.54 11.82
CA ILE A 33 -24.16 0.59 12.46
C ILE A 33 -25.08 -0.47 11.86
N LEU A 34 -25.08 -0.62 10.54
CA LEU A 34 -25.86 -1.63 9.83
C LEU A 34 -25.45 -3.05 10.24
N LEU A 35 -24.15 -3.33 10.36
CA LEU A 35 -23.61 -4.61 10.84
C LEU A 35 -24.06 -4.93 12.27
N ILE A 36 -23.98 -3.96 13.18
CA ILE A 36 -24.42 -4.13 14.58
C ILE A 36 -25.93 -4.39 14.64
N TRP A 37 -26.72 -3.63 13.87
CA TRP A 37 -28.16 -3.80 13.81
C TRP A 37 -28.53 -5.19 13.26
N LEU A 38 -27.87 -5.62 12.20
CA LEU A 38 -28.10 -6.93 11.59
C LEU A 38 -27.71 -8.07 12.56
N ASN A 39 -26.60 -7.91 13.26
CA ASN A 39 -26.16 -8.85 14.29
C ASN A 39 -27.21 -9.02 15.39
N ASN A 40 -27.75 -7.91 15.93
CA ASN A 40 -28.74 -7.97 16.99
C ASN A 40 -30.06 -8.60 16.53
N ARG A 41 -30.39 -8.51 15.23
CA ARG A 41 -31.64 -9.07 14.69
C ARG A 41 -31.55 -10.56 14.39
N PHE A 42 -30.41 -11.04 13.89
CA PHE A 42 -30.24 -12.42 13.44
C PHE A 42 -29.41 -13.29 14.41
N GLY A 43 -28.77 -12.70 15.42
CA GLY A 43 -28.05 -13.42 16.48
C GLY A 43 -26.73 -14.08 16.05
N ILE A 44 -26.31 -13.87 14.80
CA ILE A 44 -25.07 -14.44 14.25
C ILE A 44 -24.21 -13.29 13.74
N THR A 45 -23.23 -12.89 14.56
CA THR A 45 -22.32 -11.77 14.26
C THR A 45 -21.33 -12.11 13.14
N VAL A 46 -21.15 -13.41 12.91
CA VAL A 46 -20.30 -13.96 11.87
C VAL A 46 -21.19 -14.93 11.11
N VAL A 47 -21.67 -14.51 9.95
CA VAL A 47 -22.32 -15.46 9.04
C VAL A 47 -21.25 -16.49 8.68
N GLN A 48 -21.31 -17.65 9.33
CA GLN A 48 -20.47 -18.79 8.97
C GLN A 48 -21.01 -19.34 7.68
N PHE A 49 -20.57 -18.74 6.58
CA PHE A 49 -20.80 -19.30 5.27
C PHE A 49 -20.09 -20.67 5.23
N GLY A 50 -20.81 -21.69 4.74
CA GLY A 50 -20.17 -22.97 4.40
C GLY A 50 -19.07 -22.77 3.36
N THR A 51 -18.28 -23.80 3.07
CA THR A 51 -17.12 -23.74 2.17
C THR A 51 -17.40 -23.00 0.85
N ILE A 52 -18.56 -23.26 0.24
CA ILE A 52 -18.99 -22.63 -1.02
C ILE A 52 -19.22 -21.12 -0.84
N GLY A 53 -19.88 -20.71 0.25
CA GLY A 53 -20.15 -19.29 0.50
C GLY A 53 -18.88 -18.50 0.85
N ASN A 54 -17.91 -19.13 1.51
CA ASN A 54 -16.59 -18.51 1.75
C ASN A 54 -15.84 -18.25 0.44
N ILE A 55 -15.89 -19.19 -0.52
CA ILE A 55 -15.26 -19.00 -1.83
C ILE A 55 -15.92 -17.84 -2.58
N ILE A 56 -17.25 -17.79 -2.60
CA ILE A 56 -18.01 -16.71 -3.25
C ILE A 56 -17.66 -15.35 -2.63
N LEU A 57 -17.62 -15.27 -1.30
CA LEU A 57 -17.31 -14.04 -0.59
C LEU A 57 -15.86 -13.60 -0.83
N PHE A 58 -14.92 -14.54 -0.89
CA PHE A 58 -13.52 -14.26 -1.23
C PHE A 58 -13.39 -13.70 -2.64
N CYS A 59 -14.04 -14.32 -3.64
CA CYS A 59 -14.04 -13.82 -5.01
C CYS A 59 -14.66 -12.42 -5.09
N LEU A 60 -15.79 -12.18 -4.42
CA LEU A 60 -16.44 -10.87 -4.39
C LEU A 60 -15.54 -9.80 -3.77
N ALA A 61 -14.91 -10.10 -2.64
CA ALA A 61 -13.95 -9.20 -2.00
C ALA A 61 -12.76 -8.89 -2.92
N ALA A 62 -12.21 -9.89 -3.60
CA ALA A 62 -11.13 -9.71 -4.57
C ALA A 62 -11.54 -8.78 -5.72
N PHE A 63 -12.74 -8.95 -6.29
CA PHE A 63 -13.24 -8.07 -7.34
C PHE A 63 -13.41 -6.62 -6.89
N ILE A 64 -13.93 -6.40 -5.68
CA ILE A 64 -14.07 -5.04 -5.10
C ILE A 64 -12.68 -4.41 -4.92
N PHE A 65 -11.70 -5.15 -4.40
CA PHE A 65 -10.34 -4.64 -4.25
C PHE A 65 -9.67 -4.33 -5.59
N ILE A 66 -9.84 -5.17 -6.61
CA ILE A 66 -9.33 -4.92 -7.95
C ILE A 66 -9.98 -3.67 -8.55
N GLY A 67 -11.31 -3.55 -8.46
CA GLY A 67 -12.04 -2.38 -8.94
C GLY A 67 -11.59 -1.08 -8.27
N CYS A 68 -11.48 -1.09 -6.94
CA CYS A 68 -10.96 0.04 -6.17
C CYS A 68 -9.49 0.36 -6.49
N SER A 69 -8.67 -0.65 -6.73
CA SER A 69 -7.26 -0.48 -7.08
C SER A 69 -7.09 0.19 -8.45
N ILE A 70 -7.89 -0.20 -9.45
CA ILE A 70 -7.92 0.44 -10.78
C ILE A 70 -8.34 1.90 -10.64
N TRP A 71 -9.38 2.19 -9.84
CA TRP A 71 -9.88 3.55 -9.63
C TRP A 71 -8.86 4.45 -8.91
N SER A 72 -8.24 3.92 -7.84
CA SER A 72 -7.23 4.63 -7.05
C SER A 72 -5.86 4.74 -7.75
N LYS A 73 -5.64 3.98 -8.85
CA LYS A 73 -4.33 3.77 -9.49
C LYS A 73 -3.24 3.37 -8.49
N SER A 74 -3.66 2.69 -7.42
CA SER A 74 -2.81 2.32 -6.30
C SER A 74 -3.05 0.86 -5.95
N LEU A 75 -1.95 0.10 -5.88
CA LEU A 75 -1.96 -1.29 -5.45
C LEU A 75 -1.96 -1.42 -3.92
N VAL A 76 -1.86 -0.30 -3.18
CA VAL A 76 -1.82 -0.28 -1.71
C VAL A 76 -3.02 -1.01 -1.10
N LEU A 77 -4.20 -0.86 -1.70
CA LEU A 77 -5.45 -1.49 -1.26
C LEU A 77 -5.47 -3.03 -1.40
N ILE A 78 -4.61 -3.60 -2.24
CA ILE A 78 -4.46 -5.06 -2.41
C ILE A 78 -3.29 -5.57 -1.55
N ILE A 79 -2.18 -4.82 -1.54
CA ILE A 79 -0.95 -5.22 -0.84
C ILE A 79 -1.17 -5.23 0.68
N ILE A 80 -1.81 -4.20 1.25
CA ILE A 80 -2.01 -4.10 2.70
C ILE A 80 -2.80 -5.30 3.26
N PRO A 81 -4.00 -5.66 2.74
CA PRO A 81 -4.72 -6.85 3.21
C PRO A 81 -3.92 -8.13 3.01
N THR A 82 -3.25 -8.28 1.87
CA THR A 82 -2.44 -9.47 1.56
C THR A 82 -1.35 -9.66 2.61
N LEU A 83 -0.61 -8.60 2.93
CA LEU A 83 0.45 -8.65 3.93
C LEU A 83 -0.05 -8.92 5.36
N LEU A 84 -1.32 -8.61 5.63
CA LEU A 84 -1.96 -8.80 6.93
C LEU A 84 -2.53 -10.22 7.11
N TYR A 85 -3.06 -10.83 6.04
CA TYR A 85 -3.69 -12.15 6.12
C TYR A 85 -2.77 -13.30 5.70
N VAL A 86 -1.86 -13.08 4.75
CA VAL A 86 -0.97 -14.14 4.24
C VAL A 86 -0.08 -14.75 5.33
N PRO A 87 0.58 -13.98 6.22
CA PRO A 87 1.42 -14.57 7.26
C PRO A 87 0.64 -15.53 8.16
N LYS A 88 -0.60 -15.16 8.50
CA LYS A 88 -1.51 -15.98 9.31
C LYS A 88 -1.82 -17.32 8.62
N TYR A 89 -2.10 -17.28 7.31
CA TYR A 89 -2.38 -18.49 6.53
C TYR A 89 -1.15 -19.37 6.40
N VAL A 90 0.01 -18.79 6.05
CA VAL A 90 1.27 -19.54 5.88
C VAL A 90 1.68 -20.24 7.18
N LEU A 91 1.56 -19.55 8.31
CA LEU A 91 1.91 -20.10 9.62
C LEU A 91 0.96 -21.22 10.07
N THR A 92 -0.22 -21.38 9.44
CA THR A 92 -1.12 -22.50 9.73
C THR A 92 -0.56 -23.84 9.25
N TYR A 93 0.36 -23.82 8.29
CA TYR A 93 1.04 -25.02 7.80
C TYR A 93 2.27 -25.43 8.62
N THR A 94 2.64 -24.62 9.64
CA THR A 94 3.77 -24.92 10.53
C THR A 94 3.31 -25.51 11.86
N GLN A 95 4.10 -26.42 12.45
CA GLN A 95 3.81 -27.10 13.73
C GLN A 95 4.06 -26.21 14.97
N LEU A 96 3.87 -24.90 14.85
CA LEU A 96 4.07 -23.94 15.93
C LEU A 96 2.88 -23.95 16.90
N SER A 97 3.12 -23.64 18.18
CA SER A 97 2.03 -23.48 19.15
C SER A 97 1.12 -22.33 18.73
N LYS A 98 -0.19 -22.45 18.98
CA LYS A 98 -1.21 -21.46 18.56
C LYS A 98 -0.87 -20.04 19.02
N ASP A 99 -0.41 -19.90 20.26
CA ASP A 99 -0.05 -18.60 20.84
C ASP A 99 1.14 -17.97 20.11
N LEU A 100 2.16 -18.78 19.81
CA LEU A 100 3.36 -18.31 19.10
C LEU A 100 3.04 -18.01 17.63
N GLN A 101 2.19 -18.83 16.99
CA GLN A 101 1.68 -18.59 15.64
C GLN A 101 0.97 -17.24 15.53
N MET A 102 0.15 -16.90 16.53
CA MET A 102 -0.61 -15.65 16.54
C MET A 102 0.31 -14.45 16.71
N ILE A 103 1.21 -14.50 17.71
CA ILE A 103 2.19 -13.44 17.96
C ILE A 103 3.07 -13.21 16.71
N LEU A 104 3.63 -14.28 16.15
CA LEU A 104 4.53 -14.21 15.01
C LEU A 104 3.81 -13.68 13.76
N SER A 105 2.55 -14.07 13.54
CA SER A 105 1.73 -13.53 12.46
C SER A 105 1.56 -12.01 12.57
N TYR A 106 1.28 -11.49 13.78
CA TYR A 106 1.14 -10.04 13.98
C TYR A 106 2.46 -9.31 13.74
N PHE A 107 3.57 -9.84 14.28
CA PHE A 107 4.89 -9.24 14.06
C PHE A 107 5.27 -9.19 12.58
N ILE A 108 5.11 -10.29 11.84
CA ILE A 108 5.41 -10.35 10.40
C ILE A 108 4.52 -9.37 9.62
N SER A 109 3.22 -9.30 9.97
CA SER A 109 2.29 -8.39 9.29
C SER A 109 2.66 -6.92 9.50
N ILE A 110 2.94 -6.52 10.75
CA ILE A 110 3.32 -5.15 11.09
C ILE A 110 4.66 -4.79 10.43
N LEU A 111 5.65 -5.66 10.53
CA LEU A 111 6.96 -5.46 9.90
C LEU A 111 6.85 -5.36 8.38
N GLY A 112 6.04 -6.22 7.76
CA GLY A 112 5.78 -6.17 6.33
C GLY A 112 5.17 -4.83 5.90
N ILE A 113 4.15 -4.37 6.62
CA ILE A 113 3.47 -3.11 6.29
C ILE A 113 4.43 -1.92 6.47
N ALA A 114 5.19 -1.89 7.57
CA ALA A 114 6.19 -0.86 7.83
C ALA A 114 7.25 -0.83 6.73
N PHE A 115 7.75 -2.00 6.31
CA PHE A 115 8.72 -2.12 5.23
C PHE A 115 8.15 -1.65 3.88
N TYR A 116 6.92 -2.05 3.55
CA TYR A 116 6.25 -1.61 2.33
C TYR A 116 6.06 -0.09 2.28
N LEU A 117 5.61 0.52 3.39
CA LEU A 117 5.47 1.97 3.49
C LEU A 117 6.82 2.69 3.40
N PHE A 118 7.88 2.13 3.98
CA PHE A 118 9.23 2.66 3.86
C PHE A 118 9.72 2.66 2.40
N LEU A 119 9.51 1.56 1.66
CA LEU A 119 9.85 1.50 0.24
C LEU A 119 9.03 2.49 -0.59
N LEU A 120 7.73 2.63 -0.30
CA LEU A 120 6.86 3.58 -0.98
C LEU A 120 7.34 5.03 -0.76
N TYR A 121 7.71 5.36 0.48
CA TYR A 121 8.25 6.67 0.84
C TYR A 121 9.61 6.95 0.18
N GLY A 122 10.48 5.95 0.09
CA GLY A 122 11.75 6.05 -0.63
C GLY A 122 11.56 6.27 -2.14
N LYS A 123 10.50 5.70 -2.72
CA LYS A 123 10.16 5.91 -4.14
C LYS A 123 9.61 7.31 -4.42
N GLU A 124 8.95 7.92 -3.44
CA GLU A 124 8.37 9.26 -3.53
C GLU A 124 9.41 10.37 -3.30
N LYS A 125 10.46 10.08 -2.52
CA LYS A 125 11.59 11.01 -2.28
C LYS A 125 12.75 10.90 -3.28
N GLY A 126 12.67 10.04 -4.28
CA GLY A 126 13.76 9.86 -5.25
C GLY A 126 14.97 9.22 -4.59
N ILE A 127 14.94 7.90 -4.39
CA ILE A 127 16.19 7.15 -4.60
C ILE A 127 16.44 7.22 -6.10
N ASP A 128 17.10 8.31 -6.48
CA ASP A 128 17.59 8.57 -7.81
C ASP A 128 18.82 7.69 -8.06
N ILE A 129 18.56 6.39 -8.22
CA ILE A 129 19.56 5.40 -8.63
C ILE A 129 20.22 5.83 -9.95
N THR A 130 19.50 6.58 -10.78
CA THR A 130 20.00 7.23 -12.02
C THR A 130 20.99 8.35 -11.75
N TYR A 131 20.86 9.12 -10.67
CA TYR A 131 21.82 10.21 -10.38
C TYR A 131 23.13 9.64 -9.84
N LEU A 132 23.09 8.51 -9.12
CA LEU A 132 24.32 7.83 -8.70
C LEU A 132 25.06 7.18 -9.87
N THR A 133 24.36 6.72 -10.92
CA THR A 133 25.01 6.18 -12.12
C THR A 133 25.55 7.29 -13.03
N VAL A 134 24.75 8.31 -13.31
CA VAL A 134 25.13 9.42 -14.21
C VAL A 134 26.22 10.31 -13.61
N HIS A 135 26.17 10.57 -12.29
CA HIS A 135 27.17 11.41 -11.65
C HIS A 135 28.50 10.67 -11.41
N GLY A 136 28.45 9.35 -11.17
CA GLY A 136 29.64 8.49 -11.09
C GLY A 136 30.34 8.29 -12.44
N GLU A 137 29.59 8.16 -13.54
CA GLU A 137 30.15 8.06 -14.89
C GLU A 137 30.83 9.37 -15.32
N LYS A 138 30.25 10.52 -14.95
CA LYS A 138 30.82 11.84 -15.23
C LYS A 138 32.14 12.08 -14.46
N GLU A 139 32.20 11.67 -13.21
CA GLU A 139 33.40 11.82 -12.36
C GLU A 139 34.58 10.95 -12.86
N ILE A 140 34.29 9.76 -13.38
CA ILE A 140 35.29 8.88 -14.02
C ILE A 140 35.74 9.45 -15.37
N SER A 141 34.82 10.00 -16.17
CA SER A 141 35.17 10.64 -17.45
C SER A 141 36.05 11.87 -17.26
N ASP A 142 35.75 12.72 -16.27
CA ASP A 142 36.49 13.95 -16.00
C ASP A 142 37.92 13.63 -15.49
N THR A 143 38.07 12.59 -14.65
CA THR A 143 39.40 12.15 -14.19
C THR A 143 40.24 11.53 -15.30
N LEU A 144 39.64 10.78 -16.23
CA LEU A 144 40.33 10.23 -17.39
C LEU A 144 40.80 11.33 -18.35
N ALA A 145 39.98 12.35 -18.60
CA ALA A 145 40.33 13.49 -19.45
C ALA A 145 41.49 14.31 -18.87
N VAL A 146 41.55 14.47 -17.54
CA VAL A 146 42.68 15.14 -16.87
C VAL A 146 43.96 14.32 -17.01
N TYR A 147 43.90 12.99 -16.88
CA TYR A 147 45.07 12.14 -17.05
C TYR A 147 45.63 12.20 -18.48
N GLU A 148 44.77 12.11 -19.51
CA GLU A 148 45.19 12.24 -20.91
C GLU A 148 45.81 13.62 -21.20
N ALA A 149 45.23 14.70 -20.67
CA ALA A 149 45.77 16.05 -20.83
C ALA A 149 47.13 16.24 -20.17
N VAL A 150 47.37 15.58 -19.02
CA VAL A 150 48.67 15.60 -18.34
C VAL A 150 49.70 14.77 -19.12
N LEU A 151 49.31 13.60 -19.63
CA LEU A 151 50.21 12.73 -20.39
C LEU A 151 50.67 13.39 -21.70
N SER A 152 49.75 14.07 -22.40
CA SER A 152 50.05 14.82 -23.63
C SER A 152 50.97 16.03 -23.42
N LYS A 153 51.09 16.55 -22.20
CA LYS A 153 52.04 17.63 -21.87
C LYS A 153 53.42 17.13 -21.45
N MET A 154 53.54 15.83 -21.18
CA MET A 154 54.76 15.21 -20.65
C MET A 154 55.57 14.49 -21.74
N ILE A 155 54.94 14.18 -22.88
CA ILE A 155 55.56 13.73 -24.14
C ILE A 155 55.84 14.96 -25.01
#